data_AF-A0AAD1BEC8-F1
#
_entry.id   AF-A0AAD1BEC8-F1
#
_cell.length_a   1.000
_cell.length_b   1.000
_cell.length_c   1.000
_cell.angle_alpha   90.00
_cell.angle_beta   90.00
_cell.angle_gamma   90.00
#
_symmetry.space_group_name_H-M   'P 1'
#
loop_
_entity.id
_entity.type
_entity.pdbx_description
1 polymer ?
#
loop_
_entity_poly.entity_id
_entity_poly.type
_entity_poly.pdbx_seq_one_letter_code
_entity_poly.pdbx_strand_id
1 'polypeptide(L)'
;MAGRPFEFPDPSDCSPNSPTVIAKANQVLGNYNRANPTDKRQKVTDPVRNWFNDQALKEGWKTAEFHGSDCLLTADVVLRK
;
A
#
# COMPACT_ATOMS: atom_id res chain seq x y z
N MET A 1 11.95 -3.24 20.96
CA MET A 1 11.70 -2.15 20.00
C MET A 1 10.47 -2.51 19.21
N ALA A 2 9.29 -2.01 19.60
CA ALA A 2 8.09 -2.19 18.79
C ALA A 2 8.31 -1.39 17.51
N GLY A 3 8.63 -2.08 16.41
CA GLY A 3 8.74 -1.45 15.10
C GLY A 3 7.46 -0.66 14.84
N ARG A 4 7.60 0.57 14.33
CA ARG A 4 6.48 1.45 13.98
C ARG A 4 5.41 0.60 13.28
N PRO A 5 4.13 0.70 13.70
CA PRO A 5 3.08 -0.07 13.05
C PRO A 5 3.21 0.13 11.54
N PHE A 6 3.07 -0.95 10.78
CA PHE A 6 2.92 -0.83 9.34
C PHE A 6 1.61 -0.05 9.13
N GLU A 7 1.77 1.24 8.88
CA GLU A 7 0.69 2.17 8.58
C GLU A 7 0.57 2.20 7.06
N PHE A 8 -0.67 2.10 6.56
CA PHE A 8 -0.91 2.28 5.14
C PHE A 8 -0.56 3.74 4.81
N PRO A 9 0.22 4.01 3.75
CA PRO A 9 0.55 5.38 3.41
C PRO A 9 -0.74 6.12 2.98
N ASP A 10 -0.88 7.38 3.41
CA ASP A 10 -2.03 8.19 3.06
C ASP A 10 -1.77 8.96 1.76
N PRO A 11 -2.68 8.94 0.77
CA PRO A 11 -2.48 9.65 -0.47
C PRO A 11 -2.45 11.18 -0.30
N SER A 12 -2.95 11.72 0.81
CA SER A 12 -2.93 13.15 1.12
C SER A 12 -1.56 13.64 1.57
N ASP A 13 -0.67 12.74 2.00
CA ASP A 13 0.73 13.06 2.32
C ASP A 13 1.57 13.28 1.04
N CYS A 14 1.07 12.77 -0.11
CA CYS A 14 1.70 12.96 -1.39
C CYS A 14 1.54 14.42 -1.87
N SER A 15 2.64 14.98 -2.34
CA SER A 15 2.66 16.29 -2.99
C SER A 15 2.58 16.15 -4.51
N PRO A 16 2.15 17.18 -5.26
CA PRO A 16 2.17 17.17 -6.72
C PRO A 16 3.56 16.87 -7.33
N ASN A 17 4.64 17.21 -6.63
CA ASN A 17 6.01 16.92 -7.05
C ASN A 17 6.47 15.49 -6.67
N SER A 18 5.71 14.76 -5.86
CA SER A 18 6.00 13.38 -5.45
C SER A 18 4.68 12.64 -5.26
N PRO A 19 4.00 12.28 -6.37
CA PRO A 19 2.68 11.65 -6.35
C PRO A 19 2.72 10.16 -6.01
N THR A 20 3.90 9.56 -5.89
CA THR A 20 4.07 8.11 -5.77
C THR A 20 4.72 7.69 -4.45
N VAL A 21 4.25 6.57 -3.91
CA VAL A 21 4.81 5.95 -2.70
C VAL A 21 5.07 4.47 -2.97
N ILE A 22 6.24 3.98 -2.56
CA ILE A 22 6.60 2.57 -2.71
C ILE A 22 6.34 1.85 -1.38
N ALA A 23 5.33 1.00 -1.36
CA ALA A 23 5.07 0.08 -0.25
C ALA A 23 5.94 -1.17 -0.42
N LYS A 24 6.84 -1.40 0.55
CA LYS A 24 7.72 -2.58 0.53
C LYS A 24 6.96 -3.86 0.82
N ALA A 25 7.45 -4.99 0.31
CA ALA A 25 6.86 -6.32 0.54
C ALA A 25 6.53 -6.61 2.02
N ASN A 26 7.43 -6.24 2.94
CA ASN A 26 7.23 -6.42 4.38
C ASN A 26 6.08 -5.57 4.92
N GLN A 27 5.87 -4.36 4.38
CA GLN A 27 4.75 -3.50 4.77
C GLN A 27 3.43 -4.03 4.21
N VAL A 28 3.42 -4.48 2.96
CA VAL A 28 2.27 -5.13 2.33
C VAL A 28 1.82 -6.34 3.14
N LEU A 29 2.77 -7.22 3.51
CA LEU A 29 2.49 -8.40 4.33
C LEU A 29 2.09 -8.04 5.77
N GLY A 30 2.72 -7.03 6.35
CA GLY A 30 2.35 -6.50 7.66
C GLY A 30 0.90 -6.05 7.70
N ASN A 31 0.47 -5.27 6.70
CA ASN A 31 -0.91 -4.79 6.57
C ASN A 31 -1.88 -5.94 6.33
N TYR A 32 -1.56 -6.86 5.41
CA TYR A 32 -2.41 -8.01 5.13
C TYR A 32 -2.62 -8.90 6.35
N ASN A 33 -1.54 -9.26 7.05
CA ASN A 33 -1.57 -10.15 8.22
C ASN A 33 -2.25 -9.51 9.44
N ARG A 34 -2.23 -8.18 9.51
CA ARG A 34 -2.94 -7.42 10.55
C ARG A 34 -4.45 -7.43 10.30
N ALA A 35 -4.86 -7.24 9.04
CA ALA A 35 -6.26 -7.32 8.66
C ALA A 35 -6.80 -8.77 8.69
N ASN A 36 -5.94 -9.75 8.45
CA ASN A 36 -6.26 -11.18 8.40
C ASN A 36 -5.46 -11.96 9.45
N PRO A 37 -5.83 -11.88 10.75
CA PRO A 37 -5.08 -12.54 11.82
C PRO A 37 -5.11 -14.08 11.74
N THR A 38 -6.11 -14.64 11.03
CA THR A 38 -6.32 -16.09 10.85
C THR A 38 -5.62 -16.66 9.60
N ASP A 39 -5.37 -15.84 8.57
CA ASP A 39 -4.72 -16.24 7.31
C ASP A 39 -3.42 -15.46 7.13
N LYS A 40 -2.41 -15.74 7.96
CA LYS A 40 -1.13 -15.06 7.87
C LYS A 40 -0.31 -15.57 6.69
N ARG A 41 0.18 -14.65 5.86
CA ARG A 41 1.03 -14.90 4.70
C ARG A 41 2.46 -14.47 5.00
N GLN A 42 3.42 -15.27 4.55
CA GLN A 42 4.86 -14.98 4.65
C GLN A 42 5.44 -14.35 3.37
N LYS A 43 4.68 -14.39 2.27
CA LYS A 43 5.10 -13.90 0.96
C LYS A 43 3.95 -13.16 0.29
N VAL A 44 4.28 -12.16 -0.52
CA VAL A 44 3.31 -11.41 -1.34
C VAL A 44 2.84 -12.32 -2.47
N THR A 45 1.76 -13.06 -2.23
CA THR A 45 1.08 -13.90 -3.21
C THR A 45 -0.02 -13.11 -3.91
N ASP A 46 -0.56 -13.63 -5.02
CA ASP A 46 -1.66 -13.00 -5.76
C ASP A 46 -2.88 -12.57 -4.91
N PRO A 47 -3.36 -13.34 -3.91
CA PRO A 47 -4.44 -12.85 -3.04
C PRO A 47 -4.01 -11.66 -2.17
N VAL A 48 -2.75 -11.60 -1.73
CA VAL A 48 -2.21 -10.45 -0.98
C VAL A 48 -2.15 -9.22 -1.89
N ARG A 49 -1.71 -9.39 -3.14
CA ARG A 49 -1.66 -8.31 -4.14
C ARG A 49 -3.04 -7.74 -4.43
N ASN A 50 -4.00 -8.62 -4.72
CA ASN A 50 -5.39 -8.22 -4.99
C ASN A 50 -6.01 -7.51 -3.78
N TRP A 51 -5.81 -8.04 -2.58
CA TRP A 51 -6.28 -7.40 -1.36
C TRP A 51 -5.65 -6.02 -1.16
N PHE A 52 -4.34 -5.89 -1.35
CA PHE A 52 -3.64 -4.63 -1.14
C PHE A 52 -4.03 -3.57 -2.17
N ASN A 53 -4.24 -3.96 -3.43
CA ASN A 53 -4.78 -3.07 -4.46
C ASN A 53 -6.18 -2.57 -4.10
N ASP A 54 -7.06 -3.46 -3.65
CA ASP A 54 -8.41 -3.10 -3.21
C ASP A 54 -8.39 -2.16 -2.00
N GLN A 55 -7.49 -2.40 -1.04
CA GLN A 55 -7.28 -1.48 0.08
C GLN A 55 -6.74 -0.13 -0.37
N ALA A 56 -5.76 -0.09 -1.28
CA ALA A 56 -5.23 1.17 -1.81
C ALA A 56 -6.33 2.05 -2.41
N LEU A 57 -7.21 1.46 -3.23
CA LEU A 57 -8.33 2.16 -3.82
C LEU A 57 -9.33 2.66 -2.76
N LYS A 58 -9.57 1.87 -1.70
CA LYS A 58 -10.43 2.26 -0.56
C LYS A 58 -9.86 3.42 0.25
N GLU A 59 -8.54 3.45 0.42
CA GLU A 59 -7.82 4.53 1.09
C GLU A 59 -7.72 5.81 0.22
N GLY A 60 -8.20 5.77 -1.02
CA GLY A 60 -8.23 6.93 -1.92
C GLY A 60 -7.03 7.07 -2.85
N TRP A 61 -6.20 6.03 -2.97
CA TRP A 61 -5.14 5.99 -3.99
C TRP A 61 -5.75 5.84 -5.39
N LYS A 62 -5.11 6.46 -6.38
CA LYS A 62 -5.55 6.41 -7.78
C LYS A 62 -5.21 5.07 -8.44
N THR A 63 -3.98 4.63 -8.26
CA THR A 63 -3.51 3.34 -8.75
C THR A 63 -2.58 2.68 -7.76
N ALA A 64 -2.57 1.34 -7.80
CA ALA A 64 -1.66 0.49 -7.07
C ALA A 64 -1.12 -0.57 -8.04
N GLU A 65 0.18 -0.50 -8.32
CA GLU A 65 0.82 -1.35 -9.31
C GLU A 65 1.94 -2.17 -8.65
N PHE A 66 1.93 -3.48 -8.86
CA PHE A 66 2.93 -4.36 -8.25
C PHE A 66 4.13 -4.57 -9.16
N HIS A 67 5.32 -4.26 -8.66
CA HIS A 67 6.59 -4.58 -9.28
C HIS A 67 7.29 -5.67 -8.47
N GLY A 68 7.06 -6.92 -8.85
CA GLY A 68 7.58 -8.09 -8.15
C GLY A 68 6.93 -8.28 -6.78
N SER A 69 7.62 -7.87 -5.71
CA SER A 69 7.14 -7.98 -4.32
C SER A 69 6.74 -6.64 -3.71
N ASP A 70 7.16 -5.53 -4.32
CA ASP A 70 6.86 -4.18 -3.87
C ASP A 70 5.64 -3.64 -4.64
N CYS A 71 4.90 -2.73 -4.03
CA CYS A 71 3.75 -2.05 -4.62
C CYS A 71 4.04 -0.56 -4.77
N LEU A 72 3.84 -0.03 -5.98
CA LEU A 72 3.87 1.38 -6.30
C LEU A 72 2.45 1.94 -6.22
N LEU A 73 2.23 2.81 -5.24
CA LEU A 73 1.00 3.53 -5.03
C LEU A 73 1.12 4.90 -5.68
N THR A 74 0.09 5.34 -6.41
CA THR A 74 0.04 6.67 -7.04
C THR A 74 -1.20 7.41 -6.57
N ALA A 75 -1.02 8.62 -6.03
CA ALA A 75 -2.09 9.48 -5.58
C ALA A 75 -2.64 10.34 -6.72
N ASP A 76 -3.94 10.68 -6.67
CA ASP A 76 -4.54 11.67 -7.57
C ASP A 76 -4.28 13.09 -7.05
N VAL A 77 -3.05 13.59 -7.23
CA VAL A 77 -2.72 14.97 -6.89
C VAL A 77 -3.18 15.90 -8.02
N VAL A 78 -4.44 16.34 -7.94
CA VAL A 78 -4.96 17.38 -8.84
C VAL A 78 -4.29 18.71 -8.48
N LEU A 79 -3.35 19.15 -9.30
CA LEU A 79 -2.86 20.53 -9.29
C LEU A 79 -4.04 21.46 -9.63
N ARG A 80 -4.68 22.02 -8.60
CA ARG A 80 -5.53 23.20 -8.81
C ARG A 80 -4.62 24.37 -9.14
N LYS A 81 -4.62 24.78 -10.42
CA LYS A 81 -4.08 26.04 -10.91
C LYS A 81 -4.91 27.22 -10.44
#